data_AF-A0A6G3XY76-F1
#
_entry.id   AF-A0A6G3XY76-F1
#
_cell.length_a   1.000
_cell.length_b   1.000
_cell.length_c   1.000
_cell.angle_alpha   90.00
_cell.angle_beta   90.00
_cell.angle_gamma   90.00
#
_symmetry.space_group_name_H-M   'P 1'
#
loop_
_entity.id
_entity.type
_entity.pdbx_description
1 polymer ?
#
loop_
_entity_poly.entity_id
_entity_poly.type
_entity_poly.pdbx_seq_one_letter_code
_entity_poly.pdbx_strand_id
1 'polypeptide(L)'
;GYWPDGIYTAPSDAALKYDLQAHKDLGFNMVRKHIKVEPQRWFYWADKLGLLVWQDMPSMDTGKVPDGPARTQWEAEYRTIIDQHRSSPSVVMWVNQNEGWGQYDQARIADEVKAQDPSRLVNNMSGVNCCGSVDGGNGDVVDNHIYVGPGNTAPSATRAAVLGEFGGLGY
;
A
#
# COMPACT_ATOMS: atom_id res chain seq x y z
N GLY A 1 8.25 7.79 -7.20
CA GLY A 1 7.61 7.07 -8.32
C GLY A 1 8.61 6.22 -9.07
N TYR A 2 8.29 5.91 -10.33
CA TYR A 2 9.25 5.44 -11.31
C TYR A 2 9.94 6.65 -11.94
N TRP A 3 11.27 6.61 -12.02
CA TRP A 3 12.09 7.71 -12.51
C TRP A 3 12.69 7.35 -13.87
N PRO A 4 12.61 8.22 -14.90
CA PRO A 4 13.10 7.90 -16.24
C PRO A 4 14.55 7.38 -16.27
N ASP A 5 15.43 7.99 -15.48
CA ASP A 5 16.87 7.67 -15.49
C ASP A 5 17.27 6.61 -14.45
N GLY A 6 16.46 6.42 -13.41
CA GLY A 6 16.82 5.63 -12.22
C GLY A 6 15.88 4.47 -11.90
N ILE A 7 14.77 4.33 -12.65
CA ILE A 7 13.65 3.41 -12.44
C ILE A 7 13.12 3.52 -11.02
N TYR A 8 13.77 2.88 -10.04
CA TYR A 8 13.37 2.92 -8.63
C TYR A 8 13.99 4.06 -7.82
N THR A 9 15.06 4.69 -8.29
CA THR A 9 15.81 5.69 -7.51
C THR A 9 15.51 7.10 -7.97
N ALA A 10 15.09 7.96 -7.04
CA ALA A 10 14.89 9.37 -7.33
C ALA A 10 16.23 10.06 -7.60
N PRO A 11 16.32 10.93 -8.63
CA PRO A 11 17.58 11.58 -8.99
C PRO A 11 18.03 12.65 -7.99
N SER A 12 17.12 13.16 -7.17
CA SER A 12 17.42 14.14 -6.12
C SER A 12 16.33 14.24 -5.07
N ASP A 13 16.63 14.92 -3.96
CA ASP A 13 15.64 15.31 -2.95
C ASP A 13 14.53 16.21 -3.52
N ALA A 14 14.91 17.14 -4.41
CA ALA A 14 13.95 18.01 -5.09
C ALA A 14 12.97 17.20 -5.96
N ALA A 15 13.43 16.11 -6.57
CA ALA A 15 12.57 15.20 -7.31
C ALA A 15 11.57 14.50 -6.39
N LEU A 16 12.02 13.97 -5.23
CA LEU A 16 11.12 13.37 -4.22
C LEU A 16 10.01 14.34 -3.79
N LYS A 17 10.38 15.60 -3.51
CA LYS A 17 9.41 16.64 -3.17
C LYS A 17 8.46 16.93 -4.33
N TYR A 18 8.98 17.04 -5.55
CA TYR A 18 8.19 17.33 -6.74
C TYR A 18 7.12 16.27 -7.00
N ASP A 19 7.46 14.99 -6.89
CA ASP A 19 6.51 13.86 -7.03
C ASP A 19 5.30 14.04 -6.10
N LEU A 20 5.56 14.38 -4.83
CA LEU A 20 4.51 14.59 -3.83
C LEU A 20 3.75 15.91 -3.98
N GLN A 21 4.43 16.99 -4.36
CA GLN A 21 3.80 18.28 -4.60
C GLN A 21 2.82 18.20 -5.78
N ALA A 22 3.16 17.47 -6.84
CA ALA A 22 2.28 17.28 -7.98
C ALA A 22 0.94 16.63 -7.58
N HIS A 23 0.93 15.70 -6.62
CA HIS A 23 -0.32 15.14 -6.09
C HIS A 23 -1.19 16.21 -5.43
N LYS A 24 -0.58 17.12 -4.65
CA LYS A 24 -1.28 18.24 -4.02
C LYS A 24 -1.81 19.25 -5.03
N ASP A 25 -1.02 19.55 -6.06
CA ASP A 25 -1.41 20.47 -7.13
C ASP A 25 -2.59 19.94 -7.94
N LEU A 26 -2.72 18.61 -8.05
CA LEU A 26 -3.88 17.91 -8.62
C LEU A 26 -5.09 17.84 -7.66
N GLY A 27 -4.97 18.34 -6.43
CA GLY A 27 -6.04 18.37 -5.43
C GLY A 27 -6.15 17.11 -4.57
N PHE A 28 -5.20 16.17 -4.68
CA PHE A 28 -5.18 15.00 -3.80
C PHE A 28 -4.69 15.35 -2.39
N ASN A 29 -5.29 14.71 -1.39
CA ASN A 29 -4.86 14.78 0.00
C ASN A 29 -4.13 13.50 0.46
N MET A 30 -4.01 12.51 -0.43
CA MET A 30 -3.48 11.19 -0.13
C MET A 30 -2.74 10.61 -1.35
N VAL A 31 -1.73 9.79 -1.08
CA VAL A 31 -1.03 8.98 -2.07
C VAL A 31 -0.89 7.55 -1.55
N ARG A 32 -1.15 6.56 -2.40
CA ARG A 32 -0.82 5.16 -2.13
C ARG A 32 0.54 4.85 -2.74
N LYS A 33 1.50 4.49 -1.90
CA LYS A 33 2.80 4.00 -2.35
C LYS A 33 2.68 2.51 -2.65
N HIS A 34 2.33 2.24 -3.91
CA HIS A 34 2.06 0.89 -4.40
C HIS A 34 3.32 0.00 -4.41
N ILE A 35 3.22 -1.17 -3.76
CA ILE A 35 4.19 -2.30 -3.70
C ILE A 35 5.67 -1.93 -3.61
N LYS A 36 6.00 -0.81 -2.97
CA LYS A 36 7.35 -0.24 -2.88
C LYS A 36 7.49 0.53 -1.58
N VAL A 37 8.69 0.58 -1.01
CA VAL A 37 9.03 1.53 0.06
C VAL A 37 9.99 2.60 -0.48
N GLU A 38 9.68 3.87 -0.26
CA GLU A 38 10.58 4.98 -0.62
C GLU A 38 11.57 5.26 0.53
N PRO A 39 12.70 5.96 0.27
CA PRO A 39 13.58 6.40 1.36
C PRO A 39 12.85 7.29 2.38
N GLN A 40 13.31 7.31 3.65
CA GLN A 40 12.74 8.16 4.72
C GLN A 40 12.56 9.64 4.30
N ARG A 41 13.43 10.12 3.39
CA ARG A 41 13.34 11.48 2.85
C ARG A 41 12.04 11.76 2.10
N TRP A 42 11.45 10.75 1.45
CA TRP A 42 10.15 10.88 0.79
C TRP A 42 9.03 11.07 1.84
N PHE A 43 9.02 10.26 2.91
CA PHE A 43 8.06 10.42 4.01
C PHE A 43 8.20 11.77 4.73
N TYR A 44 9.44 12.26 4.91
CA TYR A 44 9.68 13.62 5.42
C TYR A 44 8.95 14.68 4.59
N TRP A 45 8.96 14.56 3.26
CA TRP A 45 8.23 15.49 2.41
C TRP A 45 6.72 15.29 2.49
N ALA A 46 6.22 14.06 2.58
CA ALA A 46 4.80 13.79 2.78
C ALA A 46 4.29 14.43 4.10
N ASP A 47 5.06 14.29 5.19
CA ASP A 47 4.79 14.93 6.48
C ASP A 47 4.78 16.46 6.37
N LYS A 48 5.80 17.04 5.72
CA LYS A 48 5.94 18.50 5.55
C LYS A 48 4.85 19.11 4.69
N LEU A 49 4.45 18.40 3.64
CA LEU A 49 3.43 18.86 2.71
C LEU A 49 2.02 18.63 3.25
N GLY A 50 1.83 17.73 4.23
CA GLY A 50 0.51 17.35 4.71
C GLY A 50 -0.23 16.55 3.63
N LEU A 51 0.36 15.42 3.23
CA LEU A 51 -0.22 14.44 2.31
C LEU A 51 -0.26 13.08 3.01
N LEU A 52 -1.44 12.46 3.07
CA LEU A 52 -1.63 11.16 3.71
C LEU A 52 -1.00 10.05 2.85
N VAL A 53 -0.50 9.01 3.48
CA VAL A 53 0.19 7.90 2.82
C VAL A 53 -0.46 6.57 3.18
N TRP A 54 -0.82 5.80 2.17
CA TRP A 54 -0.97 4.34 2.30
C TRP A 54 0.35 3.71 1.88
N GLN A 55 0.94 2.92 2.77
CA GLN A 55 2.23 2.28 2.52
C GLN A 55 2.01 0.79 2.32
N ASP A 56 2.23 0.33 1.08
CA ASP A 56 2.21 -1.09 0.75
C ASP A 56 3.50 -1.78 1.15
N MET A 57 3.39 -3.04 1.55
CA MET A 57 4.53 -3.95 1.51
C MET A 57 4.80 -4.36 0.04
N PRO A 58 6.06 -4.46 -0.41
CA PRO A 58 6.38 -5.09 -1.68
C PRO A 58 5.77 -6.48 -1.80
N SER A 59 5.08 -6.73 -2.91
CA SER A 59 4.44 -8.02 -3.18
C SER A 59 5.45 -9.05 -3.68
N MET A 60 5.14 -10.31 -3.42
CA MET A 60 5.88 -11.44 -3.99
C MET A 60 5.33 -11.82 -5.37
N ASP A 61 5.96 -12.81 -6.01
CA ASP A 61 5.60 -13.26 -7.36
C ASP A 61 4.11 -13.66 -7.49
N THR A 62 3.46 -13.12 -8.53
CA THR A 62 2.10 -13.51 -8.92
C THR A 62 2.02 -15.01 -9.28
N GLY A 63 0.95 -15.67 -8.84
CA GLY A 63 0.70 -17.09 -9.16
C GLY A 63 1.57 -18.10 -8.40
N LYS A 64 2.40 -17.65 -7.44
CA LYS A 64 3.19 -18.54 -6.59
C LYS A 64 2.66 -18.54 -5.16
N VAL A 65 2.68 -19.71 -4.53
CA VAL A 65 2.50 -19.81 -3.07
C VAL A 65 3.90 -19.75 -2.45
N PRO A 66 4.20 -18.77 -1.60
CA PRO A 66 5.52 -18.63 -1.00
C PRO A 66 5.81 -19.80 -0.04
N ASP A 67 7.05 -20.26 -0.05
CA ASP A 67 7.55 -21.27 0.89
C ASP A 67 7.86 -20.66 2.27
N GLY A 68 8.21 -21.51 3.24
CA GLY A 68 8.51 -21.06 4.61
C GLY A 68 9.60 -19.99 4.70
N PRO A 69 10.75 -20.15 4.03
CA PRO A 69 11.80 -19.13 3.98
C PRO A 69 11.34 -17.78 3.40
N ALA A 70 10.62 -17.78 2.28
CA ALA A 70 10.11 -16.56 1.66
C ALA A 70 9.15 -15.81 2.59
N ARG A 71 8.22 -16.53 3.25
CA ARG A 71 7.31 -15.94 4.25
C ARG A 71 8.07 -15.35 5.44
N THR A 72 9.09 -16.06 5.92
CA THR A 72 9.91 -15.62 7.06
C THR A 72 10.65 -14.32 6.74
N GLN A 73 11.24 -14.22 5.56
CA GLN A 73 11.91 -13.01 5.09
C GLN A 73 10.92 -11.85 4.91
N TRP A 74 9.82 -12.10 4.19
CA TRP A 74 8.82 -11.09 3.91
C TRP A 74 8.24 -10.47 5.19
N GLU A 75 7.89 -11.28 6.19
CA GLU A 75 7.37 -10.77 7.46
C GLU A 75 8.44 -10.03 8.28
N ALA A 76 9.71 -10.47 8.23
CA ALA A 76 10.80 -9.76 8.90
C ALA A 76 11.05 -8.38 8.27
N GLU A 77 11.02 -8.29 6.94
CA GLU A 77 11.12 -7.04 6.21
C GLU A 77 9.92 -6.14 6.47
N TYR A 78 8.70 -6.69 6.52
CA TYR A 78 7.51 -5.88 6.78
C TYR A 78 7.51 -5.28 8.19
N ARG A 79 7.87 -6.08 9.20
CA ARG A 79 8.08 -5.59 10.57
C ARG A 79 9.11 -4.46 10.61
N THR A 80 10.19 -4.58 9.84
CA THR A 80 11.24 -3.54 9.74
C THR A 80 10.71 -2.25 9.11
N ILE A 81 9.91 -2.35 8.03
CA ILE A 81 9.30 -1.20 7.36
C ILE A 81 8.37 -0.43 8.31
N ILE A 82 7.53 -1.16 9.07
CA ILE A 82 6.64 -0.56 10.07
C ILE A 82 7.47 0.14 11.15
N ASP A 83 8.50 -0.51 11.69
CA ASP A 83 9.35 0.08 12.74
C ASP A 83 10.12 1.33 12.26
N GLN A 84 10.59 1.33 11.00
CA GLN A 84 11.28 2.46 10.40
C GLN A 84 10.36 3.67 10.18
N HIS A 85 9.10 3.44 9.81
CA HIS A 85 8.21 4.50 9.34
C HIS A 85 7.04 4.83 10.26
N ARG A 86 6.84 4.12 11.38
CA ARG A 86 5.81 4.43 12.40
C ARG A 86 5.88 5.85 12.97
N SER A 87 7.05 6.49 12.92
CA SER A 87 7.24 7.89 13.33
C SER A 87 6.90 8.91 12.24
N SER A 88 6.51 8.47 11.04
CA SER A 88 6.06 9.34 9.95
C SER A 88 4.54 9.53 10.08
N PRO A 89 4.04 10.69 10.57
CA PRO A 89 2.61 10.91 10.78
C PRO A 89 1.77 10.90 9.50
N SER A 90 2.39 11.10 8.33
CA SER A 90 1.71 10.96 7.04
C SER A 90 1.21 9.54 6.79
N VAL A 91 1.87 8.50 7.31
CA VAL A 91 1.44 7.11 7.15
C VAL A 91 0.19 6.87 7.99
N VAL A 92 -0.94 6.66 7.31
CA VAL A 92 -2.25 6.43 7.94
C VAL A 92 -2.75 5.00 7.76
N MET A 93 -2.18 4.25 6.82
CA MET A 93 -2.59 2.88 6.51
C MET A 93 -1.42 2.04 6.05
N TRP A 94 -1.39 0.80 6.54
CA TRP A 94 -0.52 -0.27 6.08
C TRP A 94 -1.29 -1.19 5.13
N VAL A 95 -0.77 -1.43 3.94
CA VAL A 95 -1.35 -2.37 2.97
C VAL A 95 -0.48 -3.61 2.93
N ASN A 96 -1.06 -4.74 3.35
CA ASN A 96 -0.29 -5.96 3.58
C ASN A 96 0.01 -6.70 2.27
N GLN A 97 -1.02 -7.03 1.50
CA GLN A 97 -0.89 -7.82 0.28
C GLN A 97 -1.73 -7.18 -0.84
N ASN A 98 -1.39 -7.49 -2.10
CA ASN A 98 -2.01 -6.89 -3.27
C ASN A 98 -2.38 -7.96 -4.30
N GLU A 99 -3.63 -7.96 -4.76
CA GLU A 99 -4.14 -8.75 -5.88
C GLU A 99 -3.82 -10.26 -5.84
N GLY A 100 -3.64 -10.80 -4.65
CA GLY A 100 -3.28 -12.20 -4.46
C GLY A 100 -1.83 -12.57 -4.79
N TRP A 101 -0.97 -11.59 -5.06
CA TRP A 101 0.41 -11.82 -5.48
C TRP A 101 1.27 -12.37 -4.33
N GLY A 102 1.61 -13.65 -4.42
CA GLY A 102 2.33 -14.37 -3.36
C GLY A 102 1.57 -14.42 -2.04
N GLN A 103 0.23 -14.33 -2.07
CA GLN A 103 -0.58 -14.15 -0.88
C GLN A 103 -0.59 -15.38 0.04
N TYR A 104 -0.72 -15.15 1.35
CA TYR A 104 -0.90 -16.16 2.39
C TYR A 104 -1.36 -15.50 3.70
N ASP A 105 -2.09 -16.24 4.54
CA ASP A 105 -2.42 -15.87 5.94
C ASP A 105 -2.91 -14.42 6.17
N GLN A 106 -3.75 -13.89 5.28
CA GLN A 106 -4.15 -12.47 5.25
C GLN A 106 -4.67 -11.97 6.60
N ALA A 107 -5.55 -12.77 7.22
CA ALA A 107 -6.14 -12.44 8.50
C ALA A 107 -5.07 -12.34 9.61
N ARG A 108 -4.23 -13.37 9.75
CA ARG A 108 -3.17 -13.41 10.76
C ARG A 108 -2.20 -12.23 10.58
N ILE A 109 -1.75 -11.97 9.36
CA ILE A 109 -0.81 -10.88 9.08
C ILE A 109 -1.45 -9.52 9.42
N ALA A 110 -2.73 -9.33 9.09
CA ALA A 110 -3.43 -8.09 9.45
C ALA A 110 -3.57 -7.90 10.96
N ASP A 111 -3.84 -8.95 11.72
CA ASP A 111 -3.89 -8.87 13.18
C ASP A 111 -2.51 -8.57 13.77
N GLU A 112 -1.44 -9.16 13.23
CA GLU A 112 -0.06 -8.89 13.65
C GLU A 112 0.38 -7.45 13.36
N VAL A 113 0.08 -6.94 12.16
CA VAL A 113 0.36 -5.54 11.79
C VAL A 113 -0.41 -4.58 12.69
N LYS A 114 -1.70 -4.85 12.95
CA LYS A 114 -2.52 -4.05 13.85
C LYS A 114 -2.00 -4.10 15.29
N ALA A 115 -1.46 -5.23 15.74
CA ALA A 115 -0.84 -5.36 17.05
C ALA A 115 0.50 -4.60 17.14
N GLN A 116 1.30 -4.60 16.07
CA GLN A 116 2.59 -3.89 16.02
C GLN A 116 2.41 -2.37 15.98
N ASP A 117 1.44 -1.88 15.18
CA ASP A 117 1.11 -0.46 15.09
C ASP A 117 -0.43 -0.24 15.17
N PRO A 118 -0.99 -0.22 16.40
CA PRO A 118 -2.43 -0.10 16.59
C PRO A 118 -2.97 1.29 16.25
N SER A 119 -2.10 2.24 15.95
CA SER A 119 -2.47 3.63 15.68
C SER A 119 -2.80 3.92 14.23
N ARG A 120 -2.58 2.95 13.33
CA ARG A 120 -2.82 3.05 11.88
C ARG A 120 -3.91 2.09 11.43
N LEU A 121 -4.47 2.36 10.25
CA LEU A 121 -5.41 1.46 9.58
C LEU A 121 -4.65 0.33 8.89
N VAL A 122 -5.32 -0.80 8.67
CA VAL A 122 -4.77 -1.97 7.99
C VAL A 122 -5.68 -2.37 6.84
N ASN A 123 -5.11 -2.48 5.65
CA ASN A 123 -5.71 -3.09 4.48
C ASN A 123 -5.06 -4.47 4.28
N ASN A 124 -5.80 -5.53 4.60
CA ASN A 124 -5.24 -6.89 4.59
C ASN A 124 -4.92 -7.39 3.17
N MET A 125 -5.67 -6.90 2.17
CA MET A 125 -5.62 -7.32 0.77
C MET A 125 -6.19 -6.20 -0.09
N SER A 126 -5.32 -5.49 -0.81
CA SER A 126 -5.72 -4.54 -1.85
C SER A 126 -6.17 -5.29 -3.10
N GLY A 127 -7.35 -4.99 -3.64
CA GLY A 127 -7.88 -5.66 -4.83
C GLY A 127 -8.48 -7.04 -4.54
N VAL A 128 -9.38 -7.13 -3.54
CA VAL A 128 -10.03 -8.42 -3.16
C VAL A 128 -10.93 -9.00 -4.26
N ASN A 129 -11.34 -8.19 -5.24
CA ASN A 129 -12.26 -8.57 -6.30
C ASN A 129 -11.59 -9.11 -7.58
N CYS A 130 -10.26 -9.19 -7.63
CA CYS A 130 -9.53 -9.59 -8.83
C CYS A 130 -8.51 -10.70 -8.56
N CYS A 131 -7.91 -11.22 -9.64
CA CYS A 131 -6.63 -11.95 -9.62
C CYS A 131 -6.52 -13.20 -8.71
N GLY A 132 -7.64 -13.74 -8.22
CA GLY A 132 -7.65 -14.86 -7.27
C GLY A 132 -7.29 -14.45 -5.85
N SER A 133 -7.37 -13.16 -5.51
CA SER A 133 -7.21 -12.63 -4.16
C SER A 133 -8.12 -13.32 -3.16
N VAL A 134 -7.62 -13.51 -1.95
CA VAL A 134 -8.38 -13.99 -0.79
C VAL A 134 -8.45 -12.85 0.21
N ASP A 135 -9.66 -12.48 0.64
CA ASP A 135 -9.85 -11.53 1.73
C ASP A 135 -9.75 -12.28 3.08
N GLY A 136 -8.93 -11.75 4.00
CA GLY A 136 -8.84 -12.27 5.37
C GLY A 136 -10.08 -11.98 6.23
N GLY A 137 -10.99 -11.12 5.77
CA GLY A 137 -12.23 -10.74 6.45
C GLY A 137 -12.05 -9.76 7.62
N ASN A 138 -10.82 -9.39 7.95
CA ASN A 138 -10.45 -8.40 8.96
C ASN A 138 -9.79 -7.16 8.33
N GLY A 139 -9.12 -6.34 9.14
CA GLY A 139 -8.62 -5.02 8.74
C GLY A 139 -9.71 -3.95 8.82
N ASP A 140 -9.39 -2.76 8.31
CA ASP A 140 -10.24 -1.57 8.43
C ASP A 140 -10.93 -1.18 7.11
N VAL A 141 -10.53 -1.78 5.98
CA VAL A 141 -11.09 -1.47 4.65
C VAL A 141 -11.39 -2.72 3.82
N VAL A 142 -12.36 -2.58 2.90
CA VAL A 142 -12.57 -3.46 1.75
C VAL A 142 -12.08 -2.71 0.53
N ASP A 143 -11.09 -3.25 -0.17
CA ASP A 143 -10.42 -2.59 -1.28
C ASP A 143 -10.62 -3.36 -2.59
N ASN A 144 -11.31 -2.74 -3.55
CA ASN A 144 -11.44 -3.29 -4.90
C ASN A 144 -10.58 -2.53 -5.89
N HIS A 145 -10.16 -3.24 -6.93
CA HIS A 145 -9.52 -2.68 -8.12
C HIS A 145 -10.46 -2.84 -9.32
N ILE A 146 -10.77 -1.74 -10.01
CA ILE A 146 -11.78 -1.73 -11.08
C ILE A 146 -11.25 -0.96 -12.29
N TYR A 147 -10.78 -1.71 -13.28
CA TYR A 147 -10.18 -1.16 -14.51
C TYR A 147 -11.16 -1.10 -15.70
N VAL A 148 -12.29 -1.83 -15.67
CA VAL A 148 -13.26 -1.87 -16.77
C VAL A 148 -14.68 -1.71 -16.25
N GLY A 149 -15.43 -0.77 -16.87
CA GLY A 149 -16.84 -0.54 -16.60
C GLY A 149 -17.12 0.21 -15.28
N PRO A 150 -18.40 0.50 -14.98
CA PRO A 150 -18.77 1.01 -13.67
C PRO A 150 -18.59 -0.10 -12.63
N GLY A 151 -18.02 0.25 -11.48
CA GLY A 151 -17.86 -0.67 -10.37
C GLY A 151 -18.26 -0.03 -9.05
N ASN A 152 -18.57 -0.89 -8.08
CA ASN A 152 -19.01 -0.47 -6.75
C ASN A 152 -18.32 -1.31 -5.68
N THR A 153 -17.54 -0.67 -4.82
CA THR A 153 -17.01 -1.31 -3.61
C THR A 153 -18.02 -1.12 -2.49
N ALA A 154 -18.61 -2.21 -2.01
CA ALA A 154 -19.54 -2.16 -0.90
C ALA A 154 -18.79 -2.18 0.45
N PRO A 155 -19.09 -1.27 1.39
CA PRO A 155 -18.53 -1.33 2.74
C PRO A 155 -19.17 -2.50 3.52
N SER A 156 -18.56 -2.87 4.64
CA SER A 156 -19.19 -3.75 5.64
C SER A 156 -19.59 -2.95 6.88
N ALA A 157 -20.20 -3.61 7.87
CA ALA A 157 -20.50 -3.00 9.16
C ALA A 157 -19.24 -2.53 9.92
N THR A 158 -18.06 -3.08 9.58
CA THR A 158 -16.80 -2.88 10.30
C THR A 158 -15.66 -2.36 9.43
N ARG A 159 -15.85 -2.28 8.10
CA ARG A 159 -14.80 -1.89 7.16
C ARG A 159 -15.32 -0.87 6.15
N ALA A 160 -14.57 0.21 5.96
CA ALA A 160 -14.87 1.21 4.94
C ALA A 160 -14.59 0.66 3.54
N ALA A 161 -15.35 1.10 2.53
CA ALA A 161 -15.09 0.75 1.14
C ALA A 161 -14.06 1.69 0.52
N VAL A 162 -13.12 1.14 -0.25
CA VAL A 162 -12.18 1.92 -1.05
C VAL A 162 -12.07 1.34 -2.48
N LEU A 163 -11.75 2.21 -3.42
CA LEU A 163 -11.35 1.85 -4.79
C LEU A 163 -9.85 2.11 -4.88
N GLY A 164 -9.03 1.12 -4.52
CA GLY A 164 -7.58 1.27 -4.40
C GLY A 164 -6.86 1.42 -5.74
N GLU A 165 -7.46 0.91 -6.82
CA GLU A 165 -6.97 1.09 -8.19
C GLU A 165 -8.11 1.20 -9.19
N PHE A 166 -7.93 2.14 -10.13
CA PHE A 166 -8.73 2.25 -11.33
C PHE A 166 -7.93 3.05 -12.36
N GLY A 167 -8.28 2.92 -13.63
CA GLY A 167 -7.64 3.68 -14.70
C GLY A 167 -7.68 2.96 -16.04
N GLY A 168 -7.00 3.53 -17.01
CA GLY A 168 -6.86 2.99 -18.35
C GLY A 168 -5.74 3.71 -19.10
N LEU A 169 -5.29 3.14 -20.21
CA LEU A 169 -4.33 3.80 -21.08
C LEU A 169 -5.02 4.98 -21.77
N GLY A 170 -4.45 6.18 -21.61
CA GLY A 170 -4.84 7.35 -22.39
C GLY A 170 -4.36 7.24 -23.83
N TYR A 171 -5.09 7.88 -24.75
CA TYR A 171 -4.71 8.00 -26.16
C TYR A 171 -3.98 9.31 -26.41
#